data_AF-A0A1B1UJF5-F1
#
_entry.id   AF-A0A1B1UJF5-F1
#
_cell.length_a   1.000
_cell.length_b   1.000
_cell.length_c   1.000
_cell.angle_alpha   90.00
_cell.angle_beta   90.00
_cell.angle_gamma   90.00
#
_symmetry.space_group_name_H-M   'P 1'
#
loop_
_entity.id
_entity.type
_entity.pdbx_description
1 polymer ?
#
loop_
_entity_poly.entity_id
_entity_poly.type
_entity_poly.pdbx_seq_one_letter_code
_entity_poly.pdbx_strand_id
1 'polypeptide(L)'
;MDNANKQITLEEHSGREQAVKDGKWHYGLNREDTQSTLHNGGLRSFVKKAALDSGPIALCALILINCGAALAVLAFLEGISTRATIDLSLIGALASATLSFALGAALALLAMFACAAAEKAVTSEPPRIQEARRLRAAKTARVCHICSFISALASLALFASGMSETSSTLPMLLQR
;
A
#
# COMPACT_ATOMS: atom_id res chain seq x y z
N MET A 1 59.02 -15.14 63.21
CA MET A 1 59.24 -14.94 61.76
C MET A 1 57.86 -14.99 61.11
N ASP A 2 57.15 -13.86 61.10
CA ASP A 2 55.81 -13.72 60.52
C ASP A 2 55.91 -12.80 59.32
N ASN A 3 56.09 -13.35 58.11
CA ASN A 3 56.17 -12.51 56.91
C ASN A 3 55.82 -13.28 55.61
N ALA A 4 54.85 -14.19 55.67
CA ALA A 4 54.40 -14.92 54.47
C ALA A 4 52.94 -14.65 54.08
N ASN A 5 52.15 -13.94 54.91
CA ASN A 5 50.70 -13.87 54.73
C ASN A 5 50.16 -12.55 54.16
N LYS A 6 51.02 -11.70 53.57
CA LYS A 6 50.59 -10.40 53.00
C LYS A 6 50.74 -10.26 51.48
N GLN A 7 51.33 -11.24 50.79
CA GLN A 7 51.56 -11.15 49.34
C GLN A 7 50.44 -11.74 48.49
N ILE A 8 49.57 -12.59 49.05
CA ILE A 8 48.56 -13.32 48.26
C ILE A 8 47.33 -12.43 47.96
N THR A 9 47.13 -11.33 48.67
CA THR A 9 45.90 -10.52 48.57
C THR A 9 45.94 -9.42 47.50
N LEU A 10 47.08 -9.17 46.84
CA LEU A 10 47.24 -8.01 45.95
C LEU A 10 47.17 -8.34 44.44
N GLU A 11 47.41 -9.59 44.05
CA GLU A 11 47.35 -10.02 42.65
C GLU A 11 45.92 -10.33 42.16
N GLU A 12 45.00 -10.73 43.05
CA GLU A 12 43.61 -11.04 42.65
C GLU A 12 42.75 -9.79 42.33
N HIS A 13 43.17 -8.61 42.80
CA HIS A 13 42.41 -7.38 42.54
C HIS A 13 42.72 -6.76 41.17
N SER A 14 43.90 -7.01 40.60
CA SER A 14 44.33 -6.44 39.32
C SER A 14 43.65 -7.12 38.12
N GLY A 15 43.45 -8.45 38.17
CA GLY A 15 42.81 -9.21 37.09
C GLY A 15 41.31 -8.97 36.93
N ARG A 16 40.61 -8.55 38.00
CA ARG A 16 39.16 -8.30 37.96
C ARG A 16 38.79 -6.96 37.34
N GLU A 17 39.63 -5.93 37.46
CA GLU A 17 39.33 -4.60 36.87
C GLU A 17 39.51 -4.57 35.34
N GLN A 18 40.40 -5.39 34.79
CA GLN A 18 40.65 -5.42 33.35
C GLN A 18 39.54 -6.16 32.58
N ALA A 19 39.05 -7.29 33.11
CA ALA A 19 37.91 -8.00 32.52
C ALA A 19 36.60 -7.18 32.54
N VAL A 20 36.44 -6.26 33.49
CA VAL A 20 35.27 -5.36 33.57
C VAL A 20 35.34 -4.22 32.55
N LYS A 21 36.54 -3.79 32.13
CA LYS A 21 36.70 -2.75 31.10
C LYS A 21 36.42 -3.28 29.69
N ASP A 22 36.82 -4.52 29.40
CA ASP A 22 36.66 -5.10 28.06
C ASP A 22 35.19 -5.51 27.76
N GLY A 23 34.42 -5.92 28.78
CA GLY A 23 32.99 -6.19 28.63
C GLY A 23 32.13 -4.93 28.44
N LYS A 24 32.63 -3.76 28.82
CA LYS A 24 31.86 -2.49 28.78
C LYS A 24 31.78 -1.90 27.37
N TRP A 25 32.81 -2.11 26.54
CA TRP A 25 32.85 -1.60 25.17
C TRP A 25 31.95 -2.41 24.21
N HIS A 26 31.79 -3.72 24.44
CA HIS A 26 30.88 -4.55 23.64
C HIS A 26 29.39 -4.27 23.91
N TYR A 27 29.05 -3.77 25.11
CA TYR A 27 27.68 -3.37 25.43
C TYR A 27 27.28 -2.00 24.83
N GLY A 28 28.24 -1.11 24.57
CA GLY A 28 27.99 0.22 24.00
C GLY A 28 27.64 0.17 22.51
N LEU A 29 28.45 -0.54 21.72
CA LEU A 29 28.23 -0.73 20.27
C LEU A 29 26.89 -1.40 19.96
N ASN A 30 26.51 -2.43 20.73
CA ASN A 30 25.25 -3.14 20.52
C ASN A 30 24.01 -2.30 20.88
N ARG A 31 24.17 -1.26 21.72
CA ARG A 31 23.09 -0.37 22.15
C ARG A 31 22.74 0.66 21.07
N GLU A 32 23.74 1.14 20.33
CA GLU A 32 23.57 2.08 19.21
C GLU A 32 22.98 1.38 17.98
N ASP A 33 23.37 0.13 17.71
CA ASP A 33 22.80 -0.69 16.65
C ASP A 33 21.37 -1.15 16.96
N THR A 34 21.08 -1.52 18.21
CA THR A 34 19.70 -1.83 18.63
C THR A 34 18.80 -0.60 18.63
N GLN A 35 19.32 0.59 18.96
CA GLN A 35 18.55 1.83 18.91
C GLN A 35 18.30 2.30 17.47
N SER A 36 19.27 2.14 16.57
CA SER A 36 19.12 2.43 15.13
C SER A 36 18.15 1.46 14.44
N THR A 37 18.17 0.17 14.82
CA THR A 37 17.22 -0.84 14.31
C THR A 37 15.82 -0.70 14.89
N LEU A 38 15.67 -0.24 16.15
CA LEU A 38 14.37 0.07 16.76
C LEU A 38 13.74 1.31 16.11
N HIS A 39 14.53 2.35 15.84
CA HIS A 39 14.05 3.58 15.20
C HIS A 39 13.67 3.38 13.74
N ASN A 40 14.47 2.60 12.98
CA ASN A 40 14.16 2.22 11.60
C ASN A 40 13.01 1.19 11.54
N GLY A 41 12.91 0.29 12.52
CA GLY A 41 11.79 -0.65 12.66
C GLY A 41 10.49 0.06 12.99
N GLY A 42 10.54 1.09 13.84
CA GLY A 42 9.41 1.98 14.16
C GLY A 42 8.94 2.77 12.94
N LEU A 43 9.86 3.41 12.21
CA LEU A 43 9.52 4.13 10.98
C LEU A 43 8.94 3.20 9.91
N ARG A 44 9.56 2.03 9.68
CA ARG A 44 9.10 1.07 8.68
C ARG A 44 7.75 0.46 9.03
N SER A 45 7.49 0.18 10.31
CA SER A 45 6.18 -0.29 10.77
C SER A 45 5.11 0.80 10.68
N PHE A 46 5.46 2.06 10.97
CA PHE A 46 4.58 3.21 10.79
C PHE A 46 4.23 3.43 9.31
N VAL A 47 5.23 3.49 8.42
CA VAL A 47 5.01 3.66 6.96
C VAL A 47 4.19 2.50 6.41
N LYS A 48 4.49 1.27 6.82
CA LYS A 48 3.70 0.10 6.42
C LYS A 48 2.25 0.26 6.88
N LYS A 49 2.01 0.66 8.13
CA LYS A 49 0.65 0.83 8.66
C LYS A 49 -0.10 1.96 7.93
N ALA A 50 0.56 3.09 7.71
CA ALA A 50 -0.01 4.20 6.95
C ALA A 50 -0.39 3.80 5.51
N ALA A 51 0.48 3.05 4.83
CA ALA A 51 0.22 2.55 3.47
C ALA A 51 -0.95 1.56 3.41
N LEU A 52 -1.10 0.73 4.45
CA LEU A 52 -2.22 -0.20 4.58
C LEU A 52 -3.54 0.54 4.78
N ASP A 53 -3.54 1.58 5.62
CA ASP A 53 -4.74 2.37 5.93
C ASP A 53 -5.14 3.28 4.74
N SER A 54 -4.19 3.73 3.93
CA SER A 54 -4.47 4.57 2.75
C SER A 54 -4.97 3.81 1.52
N GLY A 55 -4.75 2.49 1.46
CA GLY A 55 -5.09 1.67 0.29
C GLY A 55 -6.58 1.68 -0.07
N PRO A 56 -7.49 1.38 0.88
CA PRO A 56 -8.93 1.44 0.65
C PRO A 56 -9.41 2.84 0.24
N ILE A 57 -8.83 3.89 0.82
CA ILE A 57 -9.14 5.29 0.49
C ILE A 57 -8.75 5.59 -0.95
N ALA A 58 -7.56 5.18 -1.38
CA ALA A 58 -7.09 5.38 -2.74
C ALA A 58 -7.96 4.63 -3.77
N LEU A 59 -8.35 3.38 -3.48
CA LEU A 59 -9.27 2.63 -4.34
C LEU A 59 -10.64 3.30 -4.42
N CYS A 60 -11.17 3.80 -3.31
CA CYS A 60 -12.43 4.54 -3.27
C CYS A 60 -12.37 5.82 -4.12
N ALA A 61 -11.28 6.58 -4.00
CA ALA A 61 -11.04 7.75 -4.83
C ALA A 61 -10.99 7.40 -6.33
N LEU A 62 -10.30 6.32 -6.70
CA LEU A 62 -10.24 5.86 -8.10
C LEU A 62 -11.62 5.46 -8.64
N ILE A 63 -12.46 4.82 -7.84
CA ILE A 63 -13.84 4.50 -8.22
C ILE A 63 -14.60 5.79 -8.48
N LEU A 64 -14.55 6.75 -7.55
CA LEU A 64 -15.26 8.03 -7.68
C LEU A 64 -14.81 8.83 -8.90
N ILE A 65 -13.49 8.90 -9.15
CA ILE A 65 -12.92 9.61 -10.30
C ILE A 65 -13.39 8.97 -11.61
N ASN A 66 -13.28 7.65 -11.74
CA ASN A 66 -13.69 6.94 -12.95
C ASN A 66 -15.21 7.03 -13.19
N CYS A 67 -16.03 6.81 -12.16
CA CYS A 67 -17.48 6.95 -12.26
C CYS A 67 -17.88 8.39 -12.60
N GLY A 68 -17.26 9.39 -11.97
CA GLY A 68 -17.50 10.80 -12.26
C GLY A 68 -17.16 11.16 -13.71
N ALA A 69 -16.04 10.67 -14.23
CA ALA A 69 -15.64 10.87 -15.62
C ALA A 69 -16.62 10.20 -16.61
N ALA A 70 -17.02 8.95 -16.34
CA ALA A 70 -18.00 8.25 -17.17
C ALA A 70 -19.35 8.99 -17.21
N LEU A 71 -19.85 9.45 -16.06
CA LEU A 71 -21.09 10.22 -15.98
C LEU A 71 -20.97 11.57 -16.69
N ALA A 72 -19.83 12.25 -16.59
CA ALA A 72 -19.59 13.51 -17.31
C ALA A 72 -19.63 13.31 -18.83
N VAL A 73 -19.02 12.23 -19.34
CA VAL A 73 -19.06 11.89 -20.78
C VAL A 73 -20.48 11.54 -21.23
N LEU A 74 -21.23 10.78 -20.42
CA LEU A 74 -22.63 10.43 -20.73
C LEU A 74 -23.55 11.66 -20.73
N ALA A 75 -23.42 12.54 -19.73
CA ALA A 75 -24.18 13.79 -19.66
C ALA A 75 -23.85 14.71 -20.85
N PHE A 76 -22.60 14.72 -21.29
CA PHE A 76 -22.19 15.46 -22.47
C PHE A 76 -22.80 14.87 -23.76
N LEU A 77 -22.86 13.54 -23.87
CA LEU A 77 -23.50 12.86 -25.01
C LEU A 77 -25.00 13.17 -25.09
N GLU A 78 -25.69 13.22 -23.94
CA GLU A 78 -27.10 13.63 -23.87
C GLU A 78 -27.31 15.02 -24.47
N GLY A 79 -26.42 15.98 -24.17
CA GLY A 79 -26.46 17.33 -24.73
C GLY A 79 -26.16 17.41 -26.25
N ILE A 80 -25.50 16.40 -26.82
CA ILE A 80 -25.24 16.31 -28.27
C ILE A 80 -26.39 15.63 -29.00
N SER A 81 -27.09 14.69 -28.36
CA SER A 81 -28.22 13.98 -28.95
C SER A 81 -29.36 14.89 -29.38
N THR A 82 -29.42 16.12 -28.86
CA THR A 82 -30.41 17.13 -29.26
C THR A 82 -30.04 17.88 -30.55
N ARG A 83 -28.85 17.65 -31.14
CA ARG A 83 -28.40 18.26 -32.39
C ARG A 83 -28.77 17.38 -33.60
N ALA A 84 -29.17 18.02 -34.70
CA ALA A 84 -29.70 17.35 -35.90
C ALA A 84 -28.68 16.52 -36.71
N THR A 85 -27.38 16.66 -36.45
CA THR A 85 -26.31 15.93 -37.14
C THR A 85 -25.38 15.27 -36.13
N ILE A 86 -25.60 13.97 -35.93
CA ILE A 86 -24.81 13.15 -35.01
C ILE A 86 -23.77 12.37 -35.82
N ASP A 87 -22.50 12.57 -35.49
CA ASP A 87 -21.38 11.85 -36.10
C ASP A 87 -21.20 10.49 -35.37
N LEU A 88 -21.40 9.38 -36.06
CA LEU A 88 -21.25 8.04 -35.45
C LEU A 88 -19.82 7.78 -34.98
N SER A 89 -18.82 8.37 -35.63
CA SER A 89 -17.41 8.20 -35.22
C SER A 89 -17.15 8.81 -33.84
N LEU A 90 -17.80 9.94 -33.56
CA LEU A 90 -17.74 10.64 -32.28
C LEU A 90 -18.41 9.84 -31.17
N ILE A 91 -19.58 9.26 -31.42
CA ILE A 91 -20.26 8.39 -30.45
C ILE A 91 -19.35 7.19 -30.13
N GLY A 92 -18.71 6.61 -31.15
CA GLY A 92 -17.78 5.49 -30.96
C GLY A 92 -16.63 5.83 -30.02
N ALA A 93 -15.97 6.97 -30.22
CA ALA A 93 -14.88 7.44 -29.37
C ALA A 93 -15.33 7.73 -27.92
N LEU A 94 -16.47 8.40 -27.75
CA LEU A 94 -17.02 8.68 -26.42
C LEU A 94 -17.48 7.41 -25.70
N ALA A 95 -18.02 6.43 -26.42
CA ALA A 95 -18.39 5.13 -25.88
C ALA A 95 -17.16 4.32 -25.44
N SER A 96 -16.09 4.32 -26.24
CA SER A 96 -14.80 3.71 -25.90
C SER A 96 -14.17 4.34 -24.64
N ALA A 97 -14.17 5.68 -24.56
CA ALA A 97 -13.71 6.39 -23.38
C ALA A 97 -14.54 6.06 -22.13
N THR A 98 -15.87 6.04 -22.26
CA THR A 98 -16.80 5.67 -21.18
C THR A 98 -16.57 4.24 -20.71
N LEU A 99 -16.35 3.31 -21.64
CA LEU A 99 -16.04 1.91 -21.33
C LEU A 99 -14.71 1.80 -20.58
N SER A 100 -13.70 2.59 -20.95
CA SER A 100 -12.41 2.64 -20.25
C SER A 100 -12.57 3.10 -18.80
N PHE A 101 -13.36 4.15 -18.56
CA PHE A 101 -13.69 4.61 -17.21
C PHE A 101 -14.47 3.55 -16.41
N ALA A 102 -15.48 2.92 -17.02
CA ALA A 102 -16.27 1.88 -16.37
C ALA A 102 -15.41 0.66 -15.96
N LEU A 103 -14.50 0.21 -16.83
CA LEU A 103 -13.53 -0.84 -16.51
C LEU A 103 -12.59 -0.42 -15.38
N GLY A 104 -12.11 0.84 -15.40
CA GLY A 104 -11.27 1.40 -14.34
C GLY A 104 -11.97 1.38 -12.97
N ALA A 105 -13.25 1.74 -12.92
CA ALA A 105 -14.07 1.66 -11.71
C ALA A 105 -14.31 0.21 -11.27
N ALA A 106 -14.63 -0.69 -12.22
CA ALA A 106 -14.89 -2.10 -11.93
C ALA A 106 -13.67 -2.81 -11.34
N LEU A 107 -12.46 -2.53 -11.86
CA LEU A 107 -11.21 -3.10 -11.32
C LEU A 107 -10.93 -2.63 -9.88
N ALA A 108 -11.14 -1.34 -9.61
CA ALA A 108 -10.96 -0.79 -8.27
C ALA A 108 -11.99 -1.35 -7.27
N LEU A 109 -13.25 -1.52 -7.69
CA LEU A 109 -14.30 -2.18 -6.92
C LEU A 109 -13.96 -3.63 -6.62
N LEU A 110 -13.54 -4.39 -7.63
CA LEU A 110 -13.19 -5.81 -7.48
C LEU A 110 -12.05 -6.00 -6.47
N ALA A 111 -11.01 -5.16 -6.55
CA ALA A 111 -9.91 -5.19 -5.59
C ALA A 111 -10.37 -4.91 -4.15
N MET A 112 -11.23 -3.90 -3.98
CA MET A 112 -11.78 -3.54 -2.66
C MET A 112 -12.63 -4.68 -2.08
N PHE A 113 -13.52 -5.27 -2.89
CA PHE A 113 -14.35 -6.41 -2.48
C PHE A 113 -13.51 -7.65 -2.15
N ALA A 114 -12.49 -7.96 -2.95
CA ALA A 114 -11.61 -9.08 -2.71
C ALA A 114 -10.87 -8.95 -1.36
N CYS A 115 -10.41 -7.74 -1.00
CA CYS A 115 -9.77 -7.51 0.30
C CYS A 115 -10.76 -7.57 1.45
N ALA A 116 -11.94 -6.96 1.33
CA ALA A 116 -12.97 -7.05 2.35
C ALA A 116 -13.43 -8.51 2.60
N ALA A 117 -13.57 -9.30 1.53
CA ALA A 117 -13.92 -10.71 1.62
C ALA A 117 -12.81 -11.53 2.30
N ALA A 118 -11.54 -11.25 1.97
CA ALA A 118 -10.39 -11.91 2.59
C ALA A 118 -10.31 -11.62 4.11
N GLU A 119 -10.60 -10.38 4.54
CA GLU A 119 -10.63 -10.02 5.96
C GLU A 119 -11.78 -10.70 6.72
N LYS A 120 -12.97 -10.77 6.11
CA LYS A 120 -14.13 -11.46 6.70
C LYS A 120 -13.96 -12.97 6.82
N ALA A 121 -13.29 -13.60 5.86
CA ALA A 121 -12.96 -15.02 5.91
C ALA A 121 -12.03 -15.35 7.10
N VAL A 122 -11.15 -14.42 7.48
CA VAL A 122 -10.22 -14.59 8.60
C VAL A 122 -10.90 -14.41 9.97
N THR A 123 -11.95 -13.59 10.06
CA THR A 123 -12.63 -13.27 11.33
C THR A 123 -13.73 -14.26 11.73
N SER A 124 -14.25 -15.06 10.80
CA SER A 124 -15.42 -15.94 11.01
C SER A 124 -15.08 -17.33 11.57
N GLU A 125 -13.82 -17.60 11.93
CA GLU A 125 -13.31 -18.98 12.08
C GLU A 125 -12.71 -19.22 13.50
N PRO A 126 -13.08 -20.31 14.23
CA PRO A 126 -12.87 -20.44 15.68
C PRO A 126 -11.39 -20.52 16.14
N PRO A 127 -11.05 -20.10 17.37
CA PRO A 127 -9.72 -19.63 17.79
C PRO A 127 -8.62 -20.70 18.04
N ARG A 128 -8.81 -21.99 17.76
CA ARG A 128 -7.90 -23.05 18.25
C ARG A 128 -6.66 -23.38 17.37
N ILE A 129 -6.46 -22.73 16.23
CA ILE A 129 -5.29 -22.98 15.35
C ILE A 129 -4.64 -21.63 15.00
N GLN A 130 -3.65 -21.17 15.76
CA GLN A 130 -3.22 -19.76 15.75
C GLN A 130 -1.95 -19.49 14.91
N GLU A 131 -0.98 -20.41 14.87
CA GLU A 131 0.34 -20.17 14.25
C GLU A 131 0.35 -20.40 12.73
N ALA A 132 -0.10 -21.56 12.25
CA ALA A 132 -0.23 -21.84 10.82
C ALA A 132 -1.23 -20.89 10.12
N ARG A 133 -2.15 -20.30 10.88
CA ARG A 133 -3.20 -19.40 10.41
C ARG A 133 -2.72 -17.95 10.26
N ARG A 134 -1.87 -17.48 11.19
CA ARG A 134 -1.16 -16.19 11.05
C ARG A 134 -0.34 -16.14 9.77
N LEU A 135 0.32 -17.24 9.41
CA LEU A 135 1.11 -17.32 8.19
C LEU A 135 0.23 -17.23 6.92
N ARG A 136 -0.93 -17.90 6.91
CA ARG A 136 -1.89 -17.84 5.79
C ARG A 136 -2.56 -16.48 5.67
N ALA A 137 -3.06 -15.92 6.77
CA ALA A 137 -3.66 -14.58 6.78
C ALA A 137 -2.67 -13.50 6.34
N ALA A 138 -1.41 -13.58 6.79
CA ALA A 138 -0.36 -12.68 6.34
C ALA A 138 -0.03 -12.84 4.85
N LYS A 139 -0.10 -14.07 4.32
CA LYS A 139 0.08 -14.33 2.88
C LYS A 139 -1.09 -13.78 2.07
N THR A 140 -2.34 -14.02 2.48
CA THR A 140 -3.55 -13.51 1.80
C THR A 140 -3.60 -11.99 1.83
N ALA A 141 -3.31 -11.36 2.97
CA ALA A 141 -3.22 -9.91 3.07
C ALA A 141 -2.16 -9.36 2.10
N ARG A 142 -0.96 -9.97 2.06
CA ARG A 142 0.09 -9.57 1.12
C ARG A 142 -0.37 -9.67 -0.34
N VAL A 143 -1.00 -10.79 -0.72
CA VAL A 143 -1.56 -10.95 -2.07
C VAL A 143 -2.62 -9.88 -2.33
N CYS A 144 -3.49 -9.58 -1.37
CA CYS A 144 -4.52 -8.57 -1.55
C CYS A 144 -3.95 -7.16 -1.73
N HIS A 145 -2.90 -6.80 -1.00
CA HIS A 145 -2.21 -5.53 -1.20
C HIS A 145 -1.54 -5.43 -2.57
N ILE A 146 -0.91 -6.51 -3.03
CA ILE A 146 -0.30 -6.55 -4.38
C ILE A 146 -1.38 -6.43 -5.45
N CYS A 147 -2.47 -7.19 -5.33
CA CYS A 147 -3.60 -7.12 -6.25
C CYS A 147 -4.23 -5.72 -6.26
N SER A 148 -4.47 -5.14 -5.08
CA SER A 148 -5.02 -3.78 -4.95
C SER A 148 -4.12 -2.73 -5.60
N PHE A 149 -2.81 -2.86 -5.42
CA PHE A 149 -1.85 -1.96 -6.04
C PHE A 149 -1.84 -2.08 -7.57
N ILE A 150 -1.84 -3.31 -8.10
CA ILE A 150 -1.91 -3.56 -9.54
C ILE A 150 -3.23 -3.05 -10.12
N SER A 151 -4.35 -3.33 -9.45
CA SER A 151 -5.68 -2.85 -9.85
C SER A 151 -5.77 -1.32 -9.82
N ALA A 152 -5.15 -0.67 -8.83
CA ALA A 152 -5.09 0.78 -8.77
C ALA A 152 -4.29 1.37 -9.95
N LEU A 153 -3.14 0.78 -10.29
CA LEU A 153 -2.35 1.18 -11.45
C LEU A 153 -3.11 0.97 -12.77
N ALA A 154 -3.75 -0.19 -12.94
CA ALA A 154 -4.55 -0.48 -14.12
C ALA A 154 -5.74 0.48 -14.24
N SER A 155 -6.43 0.77 -13.14
CA SER A 155 -7.52 1.74 -13.07
C SER A 155 -7.06 3.14 -13.46
N LEU A 156 -5.89 3.57 -12.98
CA LEU A 156 -5.31 4.86 -13.34
C LEU A 156 -4.89 4.92 -14.82
N ALA A 157 -4.33 3.84 -15.37
CA ALA A 157 -3.98 3.76 -16.78
C ALA A 157 -5.22 3.84 -17.69
N LEU A 158 -6.29 3.13 -17.32
CA LEU A 158 -7.58 3.19 -18.04
C LEU A 158 -8.20 4.59 -17.99
N PHE A 159 -8.12 5.24 -16.83
CA PHE A 159 -8.52 6.64 -16.71
C PHE A 159 -7.75 7.55 -17.66
N ALA A 160 -6.41 7.43 -17.69
CA ALA A 160 -5.58 8.22 -18.61
C ALA A 160 -5.91 7.93 -20.09
N SER A 161 -6.19 6.67 -20.42
CA SER A 161 -6.63 6.26 -21.77
C SER A 161 -7.95 6.92 -22.15
N GLY A 162 -8.97 6.83 -21.30
CA GLY A 162 -10.28 7.46 -21.53
C GLY A 162 -10.18 8.98 -21.61
N MET A 163 -9.33 9.60 -20.79
CA MET A 163 -9.05 11.04 -20.84
C MET A 163 -8.39 11.45 -22.16
N SER A 164 -7.42 10.67 -22.65
CA SER A 164 -6.76 10.94 -23.94
C SER A 164 -7.78 10.94 -25.08
N GLU A 165 -8.63 9.91 -25.14
CA GLU A 165 -9.68 9.78 -26.16
C GLU A 165 -10.75 10.88 -26.05
N THR A 166 -11.13 11.25 -24.84
CA THR A 166 -12.06 12.37 -24.61
C THR A 166 -11.42 13.71 -25.04
N SER A 167 -10.14 13.91 -24.74
CA SER A 167 -9.42 15.16 -25.03
C SER A 167 -9.20 15.42 -26.52
N SER A 168 -9.03 14.37 -27.33
CA SER A 168 -8.93 14.51 -28.79
C SER A 168 -10.29 14.77 -29.43
N THR A 169 -11.36 14.26 -28.81
CA THR A 169 -12.73 14.29 -29.36
C THR A 169 -13.48 15.59 -29.03
N LEU A 170 -13.30 16.15 -27.83
CA LEU A 170 -13.99 17.37 -27.37
C LEU A 170 -13.73 18.62 -28.24
N PRO A 171 -12.50 18.93 -28.68
CA PRO A 171 -12.23 20.12 -29.49
C PRO A 171 -12.92 20.08 -30.85
N MET A 172 -13.07 18.89 -31.44
CA MET A 172 -13.77 18.70 -32.71
C MET A 172 -15.26 19.07 -32.62
N LEU A 173 -15.84 19.02 -31.41
CA LEU A 173 -17.24 19.38 -31.17
C LEU A 173 -17.45 20.86 -30.91
N LEU A 174 -16.48 21.54 -30.30
CA LEU A 174 -16.55 22.98 -30.04
C LEU A 174 -16.37 23.81 -31.32
N GLN A 175 -15.79 23.22 -32.37
CA GLN A 175 -15.61 23.88 -33.67
C GLN A 175 -16.79 23.70 -34.65
N ARG A 176 -17.84 22.95 -34.27
CA ARG A 176 -19.07 22.75 -35.06
C ARG A 176 -20.29 23.44 -34.43
#